data_AF-A0A1E4HSQ3-F1
#
_entry.id   AF-A0A1E4HSQ3-F1
#
_cell.length_a   1.000
_cell.length_b   1.000
_cell.length_c   1.000
_cell.angle_alpha   90.00
_cell.angle_beta   90.00
_cell.angle_gamma   90.00
#
_symmetry.space_group_name_H-M   'P 1'
#
loop_
_entity.id
_entity.type
_entity.pdbx_description
1 polymer ?
#
loop_
_entity_poly.entity_id
_entity_poly.type
_entity_poly.pdbx_seq_one_letter_code
_entity_poly.pdbx_strand_id
1 'polypeptide(L)'
;MHRITAGFNVALLAFQAVTGFVTFLASDRARAFPLAGILLTSFIDLIRLIVVMMLIAWFVREFWQRLITSLVPIRPIDFQEALAIVLMFGLLLGR
;
A
#
# COMPACT_ATOMS: atom_id res chain seq x y z
N MET A 1 -37.99 -8.41 6.92
CA MET A 1 -37.36 -7.07 6.74
C MET A 1 -35.86 -7.22 6.92
N HIS A 2 -35.07 -7.19 5.85
CA HIS A 2 -33.61 -7.32 5.93
C HIS A 2 -33.03 -6.05 6.56
N ARG A 3 -32.48 -6.17 7.77
CA ARG A 3 -31.85 -5.03 8.46
C ARG A 3 -30.58 -4.66 7.72
N ILE A 4 -30.56 -3.46 7.15
CA ILE A 4 -29.36 -2.80 6.67
C ILE A 4 -28.44 -2.63 7.88
N THR A 5 -27.41 -3.47 7.98
CA THR A 5 -26.41 -3.39 9.04
C THR A 5 -25.40 -2.28 8.73
N ALA A 6 -24.76 -1.73 9.77
CA ALA A 6 -23.73 -0.71 9.60
C ALA A 6 -22.61 -1.17 8.64
N GLY A 7 -22.27 -2.48 8.65
CA GLY A 7 -21.32 -3.07 7.72
C GLY A 7 -21.76 -3.00 6.25
N PHE A 8 -23.07 -3.15 5.97
CA PHE A 8 -23.60 -2.99 4.61
C PHE A 8 -23.45 -1.55 4.12
N ASN A 9 -23.72 -0.56 4.97
CA ASN A 9 -23.57 0.86 4.60
C ASN A 9 -22.11 1.21 4.33
N VAL A 10 -21.16 0.73 5.14
CA VAL A 10 -19.73 0.94 4.92
C VAL A 10 -19.28 0.28 3.62
N ALA A 11 -19.72 -0.95 3.36
CA ALA A 11 -19.42 -1.66 2.11
C ALA A 11 -20.01 -0.94 0.89
N LEU A 12 -21.24 -0.44 0.98
CA LEU A 12 -21.90 0.33 -0.07
C LEU A 12 -21.14 1.64 -0.36
N LEU A 13 -20.72 2.35 0.69
CA LEU A 13 -19.95 3.60 0.58
C LEU A 13 -18.59 3.34 -0.07
N ALA A 14 -17.89 2.29 0.37
CA ALA A 14 -16.61 1.87 -0.21
C ALA A 14 -16.78 1.47 -1.68
N PHE A 15 -17.83 0.71 -2.00
CA PHE A 15 -18.15 0.32 -3.38
C PHE A 15 -18.43 1.53 -4.26
N GLN A 16 -19.19 2.52 -3.79
CA GLN A 16 -19.44 3.74 -4.54
C GLN A 16 -18.18 4.58 -4.72
N ALA A 17 -17.32 4.67 -3.70
CA ALA A 17 -16.05 5.39 -3.80
C ALA A 17 -15.11 4.75 -4.84
N VAL A 18 -14.97 3.42 -4.81
CA VAL A 18 -14.17 2.66 -5.79
C VAL A 18 -14.76 2.79 -7.19
N THR A 19 -16.08 2.67 -7.32
CA THR A 19 -16.75 2.80 -8.62
C THR A 19 -16.53 4.20 -9.19
N GLY A 20 -16.80 5.26 -8.40
CA GLY A 20 -16.60 6.64 -8.82
C GLY A 20 -15.14 6.95 -9.21
N PHE A 21 -14.17 6.36 -8.51
CA PHE A 21 -12.75 6.44 -8.83
C PHE A 21 -12.43 5.80 -10.19
N VAL A 22 -12.94 4.60 -10.45
CA VAL A 22 -12.77 3.90 -11.74
C VAL A 22 -13.44 4.67 -12.88
N THR A 23 -14.66 5.20 -12.66
CA THR A 23 -15.35 5.99 -13.68
C THR A 23 -14.64 7.31 -13.96
N PHE A 24 -14.03 7.95 -12.95
CA PHE A 24 -13.22 9.14 -13.13
C PHE A 24 -11.98 8.85 -13.99
N LEU A 25 -11.25 7.77 -13.69
CA LEU A 25 -10.11 7.29 -14.47
C LEU A 25 -10.46 7.01 -15.94
N ALA A 26 -11.63 6.43 -16.18
CA ALA A 26 -12.10 6.09 -17.52
C ALA A 26 -12.70 7.27 -18.29
N SER A 27 -12.95 8.41 -17.63
CA SER A 27 -13.59 9.57 -18.26
C SER A 27 -12.58 10.53 -18.88
N ASP A 28 -12.90 11.08 -20.06
CA ASP A 28 -12.13 12.17 -20.68
C ASP A 28 -12.08 13.46 -19.83
N ARG A 29 -12.89 13.57 -18.76
CA ARG A 29 -12.86 14.69 -17.80
C ARG A 29 -11.54 14.77 -17.03
N ALA A 30 -10.81 13.67 -16.88
CA ALA A 30 -9.46 13.68 -16.31
C ALA A 30 -8.49 14.54 -17.15
N ARG A 31 -8.74 14.69 -18.46
CA ARG A 31 -7.95 15.57 -19.35
C ARG A 31 -8.32 17.04 -19.22
N ALA A 32 -9.56 17.35 -18.82
CA ALA A 32 -10.05 18.73 -18.69
C ALA A 32 -9.61 19.41 -17.38
N PHE A 33 -9.24 18.62 -16.34
CA PHE A 33 -8.82 19.13 -15.04
C PHE A 33 -7.44 18.58 -14.65
N PRO A 34 -6.33 19.23 -15.08
CA PRO A 34 -4.97 18.73 -14.87
C PRO A 34 -4.61 18.53 -13.40
N LEU A 35 -5.14 19.37 -12.49
CA LEU A 35 -4.94 19.22 -11.04
C LEU A 35 -5.55 17.93 -10.47
N ALA A 36 -6.76 17.57 -10.92
CA ALA A 36 -7.43 16.36 -10.45
C ALA A 36 -6.70 15.09 -10.94
N GLY A 37 -6.17 15.12 -12.17
CA GLY A 37 -5.30 14.07 -12.70
C GLY A 37 -4.03 13.89 -11.87
N ILE A 38 -3.29 14.97 -11.58
CA ILE A 38 -2.05 14.94 -10.79
C ILE A 38 -2.29 14.38 -9.38
N LEU A 39 -3.36 14.82 -8.71
CA LEU A 39 -3.70 14.34 -7.38
C LEU A 39 -4.01 12.84 -7.38
N LEU A 40 -4.78 12.39 -8.37
CA LEU A 40 -5.15 10.99 -8.50
C LEU A 40 -3.93 10.10 -8.78
N THR A 41 -3.08 10.49 -9.73
CA THR A 41 -1.86 9.74 -10.03
C THR A 41 -0.92 9.72 -8.84
N SER A 42 -0.73 10.85 -8.15
CA SER A 42 0.10 10.93 -6.95
C SER A 42 -0.44 10.03 -5.83
N PHE A 43 -1.77 9.95 -5.68
CA PHE A 43 -2.40 9.09 -4.68
C PHE A 43 -2.23 7.60 -5.02
N ILE A 44 -2.40 7.22 -6.30
CA ILE A 44 -2.14 5.85 -6.77
C ILE A 44 -0.67 5.49 -6.55
N ASP A 45 0.26 6.39 -6.88
CA ASP A 45 1.69 6.17 -6.71
C ASP A 45 2.06 6.05 -5.23
N LEU A 46 1.45 6.84 -4.34
CA LEU A 46 1.63 6.71 -2.89
C LEU A 46 1.14 5.35 -2.38
N ILE A 47 -0.06 4.92 -2.79
CA ILE A 47 -0.57 3.59 -2.41
C ILE A 47 0.37 2.50 -2.93
N ARG A 48 0.80 2.59 -4.19
CA ARG A 48 1.73 1.65 -4.80
C ARG A 48 3.04 1.60 -4.00
N LEU A 49 3.60 2.75 -3.64
CA LEU A 49 4.81 2.85 -2.84
C LEU A 49 4.61 2.11 -1.49
N ILE A 50 3.53 2.39 -0.78
CA ILE A 50 3.23 1.74 0.50
C ILE A 50 3.12 0.22 0.33
N VAL A 51 2.38 -0.26 -0.68
CA VAL A 51 2.22 -1.69 -0.95
C VAL A 51 3.55 -2.35 -1.26
N VAL A 52 4.36 -1.75 -2.15
CA VAL A 52 5.69 -2.25 -2.51
C VAL A 52 6.60 -2.29 -1.28
N MET A 53 6.60 -1.25 -0.45
CA MET A 53 7.39 -1.23 0.78
C MET A 53 6.99 -2.34 1.76
N MET A 54 5.68 -2.59 1.92
CA MET A 54 5.18 -3.68 2.76
C MET A 54 5.61 -5.05 2.22
N LEU A 55 5.57 -5.25 0.89
CA LEU A 55 6.03 -6.48 0.25
C LEU A 55 7.53 -6.71 0.45
N ILE A 56 8.35 -5.66 0.28
CA ILE A 56 9.79 -5.73 0.52
C ILE A 56 10.07 -6.05 1.99
N ALA A 57 9.40 -5.37 2.93
CA ALA A 57 9.56 -5.64 4.36
C ALA A 57 9.18 -7.09 4.71
N TRP A 58 8.11 -7.60 4.12
CA TRP A 58 7.71 -9.01 4.29
C TRP A 58 8.79 -9.97 3.76
N PHE A 59 9.33 -9.69 2.57
CA PHE A 59 10.41 -10.49 2.00
C PHE A 59 11.67 -10.45 2.87
N VAL A 60 12.07 -9.28 3.35
CA VAL A 60 13.23 -9.11 4.24
C VAL A 60 13.06 -9.92 5.53
N ARG A 61 11.86 -9.91 6.13
CA ARG A 61 11.55 -10.72 7.30
C ARG A 61 11.71 -12.21 7.01
N GLU A 62 11.10 -12.72 5.95
CA GLU A 62 11.18 -14.14 5.58
C GLU A 62 12.62 -14.56 5.23
N PHE A 63 13.33 -13.72 4.48
CA PHE A 63 14.74 -13.93 4.15
C PHE A 63 15.60 -14.02 5.41
N TRP A 64 15.39 -13.11 6.36
CA TRP A 64 16.11 -13.13 7.64
C TRP A 64 15.79 -14.39 8.44
N GLN A 65 14.51 -14.74 8.56
CA GLN A 65 14.04 -15.87 9.34
C GLN A 65 14.45 -17.24 8.78
N ARG A 66 14.67 -17.35 7.47
CA ARG A 66 15.01 -18.62 6.82
C ARG A 66 16.50 -18.76 6.51
N LEU A 67 17.12 -17.70 6.00
CA LEU A 67 18.51 -17.76 5.56
C LEU A 67 19.48 -17.25 6.63
N ILE A 68 19.23 -16.08 7.19
CA ILE A 68 20.19 -15.45 8.09
C ILE A 68 20.30 -16.24 9.40
N THR A 69 19.16 -16.63 9.99
CA THR A 69 19.11 -17.45 11.21
C THR A 69 19.65 -18.87 11.03
N SER A 70 19.68 -19.41 9.81
CA SER A 70 20.26 -20.73 9.54
C SER A 70 21.77 -20.68 9.35
N LEU A 71 22.31 -19.55 8.89
CA LEU A 71 23.75 -19.32 8.74
C LEU A 71 24.41 -18.84 10.04
N VAL A 72 23.71 -18.00 10.81
CA VAL A 72 24.22 -17.34 12.01
C VAL A 72 23.18 -17.46 13.13
N PRO A 73 23.56 -17.85 14.35
CA PRO A 73 22.63 -18.01 15.47
C PRO A 73 22.22 -16.64 16.06
N ILE A 74 21.48 -15.86 15.28
CA ILE A 74 20.92 -14.56 15.67
C ILE A 74 19.40 -14.61 15.75
N ARG A 75 18.84 -13.68 16.54
CA ARG A 75 17.40 -13.58 16.74
C ARG A 75 16.67 -13.29 15.41
N PRO A 76 15.53 -13.94 15.14
CA PRO A 76 14.66 -13.59 14.02
C PRO A 76 14.05 -12.20 14.22
N ILE A 77 13.99 -11.41 13.15
CA ILE A 77 13.36 -10.09 13.16
C ILE A 77 11.84 -10.18 12.97
N ASP A 78 11.13 -9.21 13.52
CA ASP A 78 9.69 -9.04 13.29
C ASP A 78 9.39 -8.13 12.08
N PHE A 79 8.14 -8.12 11.62
CA PHE A 79 7.73 -7.31 10.46
C PHE A 79 7.96 -5.81 10.68
N GLN A 80 7.76 -5.31 11.89
CA GLN A 80 8.01 -3.90 12.23
C GLN A 80 9.50 -3.56 12.12
N GLU A 81 10.37 -4.45 12.59
CA GLU A 81 11.83 -4.30 12.47
C GLU A 81 12.26 -4.36 11.00
N ALA A 82 11.72 -5.30 10.22
CA ALA A 82 11.97 -5.40 8.79
C ALA A 82 11.51 -4.15 8.02
N LEU A 83 10.34 -3.58 8.37
CA LEU A 83 9.83 -2.35 7.77
C LEU A 83 10.72 -1.15 8.12
N ALA A 84 11.17 -1.06 9.38
CA ALA A 84 12.10 -0.01 9.81
C ALA A 84 13.43 -0.08 9.04
N ILE A 85 13.95 -1.29 8.79
CA ILE A 85 15.14 -1.50 7.95
C ILE A 85 14.87 -0.97 6.53
N VAL A 86 13.76 -1.36 5.90
CA VAL A 86 13.42 -0.91 4.54
C VAL A 86 13.28 0.62 4.47
N LEU A 87 12.65 1.24 5.47
CA LEU A 87 12.53 2.70 5.58
C LEU A 87 13.90 3.38 5.72
N MET A 88 14.76 2.86 6.61
CA MET A 88 16.12 3.37 6.82
C MET A 88 16.94 3.29 5.54
N PHE A 89 16.89 2.15 4.84
CA PHE A 89 17.56 1.99 3.54
C PHE A 89 16.99 2.94 2.50
N GLY A 90 15.67 3.11 2.45
CA GLY A 90 15.03 4.09 1.56
C GLY A 90 15.49 5.52 1.82
N LEU A 91 15.70 5.91 3.08
CA LEU A 91 16.20 7.23 3.44
C LEU A 91 17.68 7.42 3.11
N LEU A 92 18.50 6.38 3.29
CA LEU A 92 19.93 6.41 2.99
C LEU A 92 20.23 6.36 1.49
N LEU A 93 19.45 5.58 0.74
CA LEU A 93 19.61 5.40 -0.71
C LEU A 93 18.80 6.41 -1.52
N GLY A 94 17.82 7.08 -0.92
CA GLY A 94 16.94 8.07 -1.56
C GLY A 94 17.58 9.43 -1.83
N ARG A 95 18.90 9.47 -2.06
CA ARG A 95 19.58 10.60 -2.70
C ARG A 95 19.47 10.49 -4.21
#